data_AF-A0A2N2Z2S2-F1
#
_entry.id   AF-A0A2N2Z2S2-F1
#
_cell.length_a   1.000
_cell.length_b   1.000
_cell.length_c   1.000
_cell.angle_alpha   90.00
_cell.angle_beta   90.00
_cell.angle_gamma   90.00
#
_symmetry.space_group_name_H-M   'P 1'
#
loop_
_entity.id
_entity.type
_entity.pdbx_description
1 polymer ?
#
loop_
_entity_poly.entity_id
_entity_poly.type
_entity_poly.pdbx_seq_one_letter_code
_entity_poly.pdbx_strand_id
1 'polypeptide(L)'
;MDPAVKAFNNADQANGGILYDKFWAEESDFDQANPVKATVNAKADFFRCKQCHGWDGLGNKGAYINRGPKTSRPNVSGLNLFEMGQTKTAKELFDALSKTSGRRLIATDLSTYNPATNNTEGDKMPNLTELLTDDQIWDLVKFMKEGMMDVRELYDATYTGTYPTGSMAISNVGRNGNDTNGKNYYNSNCASCHGATGTTIALEGMTVGKFTRTKANEVQHKVHYEQLGSSMKGAFSITTAQMKDLYKALANETDFPN
;
A
#
# COMPACT_ATOMS: atom_id res chain seq x y z
N MET A 1 11.45 0.36 30.77
CA MET A 1 10.51 0.29 29.62
C MET A 1 10.78 -1.01 28.90
N ASP A 2 9.74 -1.78 28.56
CA ASP A 2 9.87 -3.01 27.76
C ASP A 2 10.65 -2.70 26.46
N PRO A 3 11.71 -3.46 26.12
CA PRO A 3 12.47 -3.27 24.88
C PRO A 3 11.60 -3.19 23.61
N ALA A 4 10.53 -3.99 23.54
CA ALA A 4 9.61 -3.97 22.39
C ALA A 4 8.82 -2.66 22.31
N VAL A 5 8.42 -2.10 23.46
CA VAL A 5 7.77 -0.78 23.53
C VAL A 5 8.76 0.32 23.10
N LYS A 6 10.04 0.20 23.45
CA LYS A 6 11.07 1.15 23.00
C LYS A 6 11.28 1.10 21.50
N ALA A 7 11.42 -0.09 20.94
CA ALA A 7 11.61 -0.26 19.50
C ALA A 7 10.41 0.29 18.72
N PHE A 8 9.18 -0.07 19.11
CA PHE A 8 7.97 0.46 18.49
C PHE A 8 7.86 2.00 18.57
N ASN A 9 8.21 2.61 19.71
CA ASN A 9 8.13 4.06 19.86
C ASN A 9 9.19 4.80 19.00
N ASN A 10 10.32 4.14 18.71
CA ASN A 10 11.40 4.70 17.91
C ASN A 10 11.26 4.41 16.40
N ALA A 11 10.33 3.55 16.02
CA ALA A 11 10.10 3.14 14.64
C ALA A 11 9.57 4.29 13.77
N ASP A 12 9.93 4.25 12.48
CA ASP A 12 9.55 5.22 11.47
C ASP A 12 8.32 4.74 10.68
N GLN A 13 7.20 5.43 10.90
CA GLN A 13 5.95 5.19 10.20
C GLN A 13 6.02 5.47 8.69
N ALA A 14 6.79 6.49 8.27
CA ALA A 14 6.96 6.86 6.87
C ALA A 14 7.75 5.79 6.12
N ASN A 15 8.89 5.36 6.68
CA ASN A 15 9.66 4.25 6.11
C ASN A 15 8.81 2.96 6.05
N GLY A 16 8.02 2.67 7.10
CA GLY A 16 7.09 1.53 7.10
C GLY A 16 6.10 1.52 5.93
N GLY A 17 5.54 2.68 5.58
CA GLY A 17 4.67 2.81 4.41
C GLY A 17 5.40 2.64 3.08
N ILE A 18 6.64 3.11 2.97
CA ILE A 18 7.49 2.89 1.79
C ILE A 18 7.83 1.39 1.66
N LEU A 19 8.22 0.74 2.76
CA LEU A 19 8.53 -0.69 2.83
C LEU A 19 7.33 -1.55 2.38
N TYR A 20 6.13 -1.16 2.81
CA TYR A 20 4.88 -1.84 2.44
C TYR A 20 4.65 -1.87 0.93
N ASP A 21 5.01 -0.79 0.22
CA ASP A 21 4.90 -0.75 -1.22
C ASP A 21 6.02 -1.55 -1.89
N LYS A 22 7.27 -1.14 -1.67
CA LYS A 22 8.45 -1.73 -2.29
C LYS A 22 9.66 -1.52 -1.39
N PHE A 23 9.89 -2.46 -0.48
CA PHE A 23 10.97 -2.37 0.52
C PHE A 23 12.38 -2.24 -0.01
N TRP A 24 12.64 -2.44 -1.30
CA TRP A 24 13.98 -2.28 -1.89
C TRP A 24 14.05 -1.05 -2.81
N ALA A 25 13.12 -0.10 -2.65
CA ALA A 25 13.17 1.19 -3.31
C ALA A 25 14.30 2.05 -2.75
N GLU A 26 14.76 3.04 -3.52
CA GLU A 26 15.85 3.93 -3.08
C GLU A 26 15.41 4.87 -1.96
N GLU A 27 14.11 5.11 -1.87
CA GLU A 27 13.48 5.93 -0.82
C GLU A 27 13.28 5.18 0.50
N SER A 28 13.56 3.87 0.52
CA SER A 28 13.53 3.06 1.75
C SER A 28 14.91 2.95 2.38
N ASP A 29 14.96 2.64 3.68
CA ASP A 29 16.22 2.37 4.40
C ASP A 29 16.81 0.97 4.13
N PHE A 30 16.41 0.32 3.04
CA PHE A 30 16.96 -0.97 2.65
C PHE A 30 18.36 -0.84 2.04
N ASP A 31 19.24 -1.78 2.41
CA ASP A 31 20.59 -1.84 1.86
C ASP A 31 20.56 -2.09 0.35
N GLN A 32 20.84 -1.04 -0.42
CA GLN A 32 20.83 -1.08 -1.87
C GLN A 32 21.93 -1.96 -2.46
N ALA A 33 22.97 -2.30 -1.68
CA ALA A 33 24.03 -3.22 -2.07
C ALA A 33 23.69 -4.69 -1.76
N ASN A 34 22.56 -4.97 -1.08
CA ASN A 34 22.17 -6.32 -0.73
C ASN A 34 21.94 -7.17 -1.99
N PRO A 35 22.65 -8.32 -2.15
CA PRO A 35 22.55 -9.14 -3.36
C PRO A 35 21.13 -9.69 -3.61
N VAL A 36 20.29 -9.79 -2.57
CA VAL A 36 18.90 -10.25 -2.70
C VAL A 36 18.04 -9.31 -3.56
N LYS A 37 18.47 -8.06 -3.75
CA LYS A 37 17.78 -7.05 -4.57
C LYS A 37 17.53 -7.55 -6.01
N ALA A 38 18.46 -8.31 -6.58
CA ALA A 38 18.29 -8.90 -7.92
C ALA A 38 17.15 -9.94 -7.94
N THR A 39 17.11 -10.82 -6.95
CA THR A 39 16.07 -11.86 -6.78
C THR A 39 14.69 -11.23 -6.63
N VAL A 40 14.56 -10.24 -5.74
CA VAL A 40 13.25 -9.62 -5.47
C VAL A 40 12.79 -8.74 -6.64
N ASN A 41 13.70 -8.08 -7.36
CA ASN A 41 13.37 -7.35 -8.59
C ASN A 41 12.82 -8.27 -9.68
N ALA A 42 13.41 -9.44 -9.88
CA ALA A 42 12.99 -10.38 -10.92
C ALA A 42 11.57 -10.94 -10.70
N LYS A 43 11.08 -10.93 -9.45
CA LYS A 43 9.78 -11.47 -9.04
C LYS A 43 9.03 -10.52 -8.10
N ALA A 44 9.09 -9.21 -8.38
CA ALA A 44 8.64 -8.13 -7.48
C ALA A 44 7.23 -8.34 -6.91
N ASP A 45 6.30 -8.85 -7.72
CA ASP A 45 4.91 -9.06 -7.32
C ASP A 45 4.72 -10.09 -6.21
N PHE A 46 5.72 -10.95 -5.95
CA PHE A 46 5.74 -11.94 -4.88
C PHE A 46 6.36 -11.44 -3.57
N PHE A 47 6.81 -10.18 -3.53
CA PHE A 47 7.56 -9.62 -2.40
C PHE A 47 6.99 -8.30 -1.87
N ARG A 48 6.37 -7.48 -2.73
CA ARG A 48 5.69 -6.24 -2.30
C ARG A 48 4.49 -6.58 -1.42
N CYS A 49 4.46 -6.09 -0.18
CA CYS A 49 3.41 -6.44 0.79
C CYS A 49 2.01 -6.11 0.26
N LYS A 50 1.88 -4.93 -0.36
CA LYS A 50 0.63 -4.50 -1.00
C LYS A 50 0.12 -5.46 -2.06
N GLN A 51 0.96 -6.28 -2.70
CA GLN A 51 0.50 -7.20 -3.75
C GLN A 51 -0.34 -8.34 -3.21
N CYS A 52 -0.03 -8.80 -1.99
CA CYS A 52 -0.79 -9.82 -1.28
C CYS A 52 -1.86 -9.22 -0.36
N HIS A 53 -1.65 -8.01 0.16
CA HIS A 53 -2.51 -7.43 1.20
C HIS A 53 -3.37 -6.25 0.77
N GLY A 54 -3.24 -5.78 -0.47
CA GLY A 54 -4.03 -4.69 -1.03
C GLY A 54 -3.54 -3.31 -0.57
N TRP A 55 -3.68 -2.29 -1.41
CA TRP A 55 -3.32 -0.92 -1.02
C TRP A 55 -4.14 -0.36 0.16
N ASP A 56 -5.33 -0.92 0.36
CA ASP A 56 -6.23 -0.59 1.46
C ASP A 56 -5.98 -1.45 2.72
N GLY A 57 -5.06 -2.41 2.66
CA GLY A 57 -4.78 -3.33 3.77
C GLY A 57 -5.89 -4.34 4.05
N LEU A 58 -6.93 -4.42 3.23
CA LEU A 58 -8.10 -5.26 3.47
C LEU A 58 -7.97 -6.67 2.86
N GLY A 59 -6.85 -6.96 2.21
CA GLY A 59 -6.59 -8.24 1.54
C GLY A 59 -7.62 -8.54 0.45
N ASN A 60 -8.02 -9.80 0.35
CA ASN A 60 -8.90 -10.29 -0.71
C ASN A 60 -10.39 -9.93 -0.52
N LYS A 61 -10.72 -9.24 0.57
CA LYS A 61 -12.07 -8.71 0.84
C LYS A 61 -12.19 -7.22 0.51
N GLY A 62 -11.09 -6.56 0.17
CA GLY A 62 -11.05 -5.16 -0.22
C GLY A 62 -10.90 -4.95 -1.72
N ALA A 63 -10.18 -3.89 -2.08
CA ALA A 63 -9.97 -3.46 -3.45
C ALA A 63 -9.30 -4.51 -4.35
N TYR A 64 -8.65 -5.52 -3.76
CA TYR A 64 -8.00 -6.60 -4.49
C TYR A 64 -8.91 -7.83 -4.68
N ILE A 65 -10.21 -7.72 -4.39
CA ILE A 65 -11.21 -8.79 -4.60
C ILE A 65 -11.25 -9.31 -6.04
N ASN A 66 -10.95 -8.46 -7.03
CA ASN A 66 -10.94 -8.80 -8.46
C ASN A 66 -9.53 -9.12 -8.99
N ARG A 67 -8.54 -9.23 -8.10
CA ARG A 67 -7.12 -9.25 -8.45
C ARG A 67 -6.54 -10.67 -8.36
N GLY A 68 -7.12 -11.59 -9.12
CA GLY A 68 -6.69 -12.99 -9.14
C GLY A 68 -5.21 -13.24 -9.46
N PRO A 69 -4.67 -14.41 -9.08
CA PRO A 69 -3.27 -14.70 -9.27
C PRO A 69 -2.93 -14.90 -10.75
N LYS A 70 -1.65 -14.75 -11.09
CA LYS A 70 -1.08 -15.03 -12.43
C LYS A 70 0.23 -15.77 -12.25
N THR A 71 0.80 -16.36 -13.29
CA THR A 71 2.16 -16.95 -13.20
C THR A 71 3.22 -15.94 -12.71
N SER A 72 2.97 -14.64 -12.86
CA SER A 72 3.82 -13.55 -12.36
C SER A 72 3.36 -12.90 -11.05
N ARG A 73 2.26 -13.34 -10.42
CA ARG A 73 1.68 -12.69 -9.24
C ARG A 73 0.98 -13.69 -8.31
N PRO A 74 1.26 -13.69 -6.99
CA PRO A 74 0.68 -14.64 -6.05
C PRO A 74 -0.81 -14.40 -5.81
N ASN A 75 -1.43 -15.31 -5.04
CA ASN A 75 -2.75 -15.07 -4.49
C ASN A 75 -2.76 -13.93 -3.46
N VAL A 76 -3.88 -13.20 -3.42
CA VAL A 76 -4.16 -12.19 -2.40
C VAL A 76 -4.57 -12.86 -1.11
N SER A 77 -3.96 -12.43 0.00
CA SER A 77 -4.20 -12.94 1.34
C SER A 77 -5.61 -12.59 1.83
N GLY A 78 -6.19 -13.48 2.63
CA GLY A 78 -7.44 -13.20 3.36
C GLY A 78 -7.24 -12.35 4.62
N LEU A 79 -6.00 -12.00 4.97
CA LEU A 79 -5.71 -11.20 6.16
C LEU A 79 -6.01 -9.72 5.92
N ASN A 80 -6.83 -9.15 6.79
CA ASN A 80 -7.08 -7.72 6.89
C ASN A 80 -6.03 -7.09 7.80
N LEU A 81 -4.98 -6.54 7.20
CA LEU A 81 -3.87 -5.90 7.92
C LEU A 81 -4.31 -4.63 8.63
N PHE A 82 -5.26 -3.86 8.08
CA PHE A 82 -5.78 -2.68 8.76
C PHE A 82 -6.41 -3.06 10.11
N GLU A 83 -7.32 -4.04 10.11
CA GLU A 83 -7.96 -4.55 11.33
C GLU A 83 -6.94 -5.15 12.31
N MET A 84 -5.95 -5.90 11.81
CA MET A 84 -4.88 -6.42 12.66
C MET A 84 -4.08 -5.29 13.32
N GLY A 85 -3.78 -4.22 12.59
CA GLY A 85 -3.12 -3.02 13.12
C GLY A 85 -3.87 -2.39 14.30
N GLN A 86 -5.20 -2.39 14.24
CA GLN A 86 -6.05 -1.83 15.29
C GLN A 86 -6.22 -2.77 16.49
N THR A 87 -6.30 -4.08 16.24
CA THR A 87 -6.71 -5.06 17.27
C THR A 87 -5.55 -5.77 17.95
N LYS A 88 -4.38 -5.84 17.31
CA LYS A 88 -3.20 -6.52 17.85
C LYS A 88 -2.25 -5.56 18.55
N THR A 89 -1.56 -6.07 19.55
CA THR A 89 -0.44 -5.36 20.17
C THR A 89 0.73 -5.23 19.17
N ALA A 90 1.56 -4.20 19.36
CA ALA A 90 2.74 -4.01 18.51
C ALA A 90 3.67 -5.24 18.53
N LYS A 91 3.82 -5.88 19.69
CA LYS A 91 4.60 -7.11 19.84
C LYS A 91 4.00 -8.29 19.08
N GLU A 92 2.69 -8.52 19.13
CA GLU A 92 2.06 -9.59 18.35
C GLU A 92 2.24 -9.41 16.84
N LEU A 93 2.20 -8.16 16.36
CA LEU A 93 2.45 -7.85 14.95
C LEU A 93 3.91 -8.09 14.56
N PHE A 94 4.86 -7.64 15.39
CA PHE A 94 6.28 -7.90 15.19
C PHE A 94 6.56 -9.40 15.16
N ASP A 95 6.10 -10.15 16.15
CA ASP A 95 6.30 -11.60 16.23
C ASP A 95 5.68 -12.32 15.02
N ALA A 96 4.55 -11.82 14.48
CA ALA A 96 3.94 -12.37 13.28
C ALA A 96 4.76 -12.10 12.01
N LEU A 97 5.32 -10.89 11.86
CA LEU A 97 6.16 -10.51 10.72
C LEU A 97 7.54 -11.20 10.76
N SER A 98 8.10 -11.39 11.95
CA SER A 98 9.42 -12.04 12.17
C SER A 98 9.34 -13.58 12.22
N LYS A 99 8.14 -14.16 12.13
CA LYS A 99 7.95 -15.62 12.15
C LYS A 99 8.64 -16.26 10.94
N THR A 100 9.45 -17.30 11.17
CA THR A 100 10.12 -18.09 10.12
C THR A 100 9.37 -19.38 9.75
N SER A 101 8.63 -19.97 10.70
CA SER A 101 7.92 -21.23 10.46
C SER A 101 6.74 -21.05 9.50
N GLY A 102 6.67 -21.90 8.48
CA GLY A 102 5.64 -21.82 7.43
C GLY A 102 5.82 -20.64 6.47
N ARG A 103 6.99 -19.98 6.46
CA ARG A 103 7.34 -18.95 5.48
C ARG A 103 8.09 -19.54 4.29
N ARG A 104 8.00 -18.85 3.16
CA ARG A 104 8.81 -19.14 1.96
C ARG A 104 10.19 -18.53 2.11
N LEU A 105 11.24 -19.30 1.82
CA LEU A 105 12.60 -18.76 1.70
C LEU A 105 12.67 -17.76 0.55
N ILE A 106 13.56 -16.78 0.64
CA ILE A 106 13.70 -15.80 -0.44
C ILE A 106 14.33 -16.42 -1.69
N ALA A 107 15.18 -17.42 -1.50
CA ALA A 107 15.82 -18.17 -2.58
C ALA A 107 14.91 -19.17 -3.29
N THR A 108 13.63 -19.32 -2.88
CA THR A 108 12.70 -20.24 -3.56
C THR A 108 12.52 -19.86 -5.02
N ASP A 109 12.67 -20.84 -5.92
CA ASP A 109 12.45 -20.63 -7.35
C ASP A 109 10.96 -20.42 -7.66
N LEU A 110 10.65 -19.23 -8.17
CA LEU A 110 9.31 -18.83 -8.61
C LEU A 110 9.15 -18.84 -10.13
N SER A 111 10.10 -19.42 -10.87
CA SER A 111 10.03 -19.57 -12.33
C SER A 111 8.91 -20.52 -12.74
N THR A 112 8.64 -21.53 -11.91
CA THR A 112 7.64 -22.60 -12.13
C THR A 112 6.31 -22.35 -11.43
N TYR A 113 6.13 -21.19 -10.78
CA TYR A 113 4.88 -20.84 -10.11
C TYR A 113 3.70 -20.88 -11.10
N ASN A 114 2.67 -21.61 -10.73
CA ASN A 114 1.43 -21.64 -11.48
C ASN A 114 0.26 -21.65 -10.50
N PRO A 115 -0.64 -20.66 -10.54
CA PRO A 115 -1.74 -20.59 -9.57
C PRO A 115 -2.70 -21.78 -9.62
N ALA A 116 -2.77 -22.51 -10.74
CA ALA A 116 -3.65 -23.66 -10.91
C ALA A 116 -3.00 -24.99 -10.52
N THR A 117 -1.67 -25.12 -10.63
CA THR A 117 -0.99 -26.43 -10.50
C THR A 117 0.21 -26.44 -9.57
N ASN A 118 0.80 -25.29 -9.23
CA ASN A 118 2.00 -25.16 -8.41
C ASN A 118 2.02 -23.82 -7.66
N ASN A 119 1.10 -23.65 -6.71
CA ASN A 119 0.87 -22.39 -6.00
C ASN A 119 1.34 -22.40 -4.54
N THR A 120 1.36 -23.58 -3.91
CA THR A 120 1.56 -23.76 -2.46
C THR A 120 2.76 -23.01 -1.91
N GLU A 121 3.95 -23.14 -2.53
CA GLU A 121 5.14 -22.43 -2.05
C GLU A 121 5.12 -20.95 -2.42
N GLY A 122 4.71 -20.61 -3.64
CA GLY A 122 4.70 -19.22 -4.11
C GLY A 122 3.72 -18.31 -3.38
N ASP A 123 2.62 -18.86 -2.86
CA ASP A 123 1.59 -18.14 -2.12
C ASP A 123 1.89 -18.01 -0.61
N LYS A 124 2.91 -18.71 -0.09
CA LYS A 124 3.35 -18.51 1.29
C LYS A 124 3.92 -17.10 1.46
N MET A 125 3.63 -16.51 2.61
CA MET A 125 4.29 -15.28 3.04
C MET A 125 5.81 -15.47 3.03
N PRO A 126 6.58 -14.55 2.42
CA PRO A 126 8.04 -14.61 2.45
C PRO A 126 8.58 -14.54 3.87
N ASN A 127 9.73 -15.16 4.12
CA ASN A 127 10.45 -15.00 5.38
C ASN A 127 11.10 -13.61 5.41
N LEU A 128 10.43 -12.65 6.04
CA LEU A 128 10.89 -11.26 6.06
C LEU A 128 12.22 -11.08 6.80
N THR A 129 12.58 -11.98 7.72
CA THR A 129 13.87 -11.90 8.44
C THR A 129 15.10 -12.18 7.54
N GLU A 130 14.89 -12.71 6.33
CA GLU A 130 15.94 -12.82 5.30
C GLU A 130 16.10 -11.54 4.47
N LEU A 131 15.14 -10.60 4.57
CA LEU A 131 15.09 -9.36 3.80
C LEU A 131 15.33 -8.13 4.67
N LEU A 132 14.66 -8.07 5.81
CA LEU A 132 14.51 -6.88 6.64
C LEU A 132 15.16 -7.09 7.99
N THR A 133 15.77 -6.02 8.48
CA THR A 133 16.24 -5.91 9.85
C THR A 133 15.07 -5.78 10.83
N ASP A 134 15.33 -6.02 12.12
CA ASP A 134 14.31 -5.83 13.17
C ASP A 134 13.76 -4.40 13.18
N ASP A 135 14.61 -3.38 12.97
CA ASP A 135 14.19 -1.98 12.92
C ASP A 135 13.20 -1.73 11.76
N GLN A 136 13.50 -2.26 10.57
CA GLN A 136 12.58 -2.18 9.41
C GLN A 136 11.28 -2.96 9.62
N ILE A 137 11.31 -4.06 10.36
CA ILE A 137 10.08 -4.77 10.74
C ILE A 137 9.26 -3.93 11.74
N TRP A 138 9.92 -3.25 12.69
CA TRP A 138 9.23 -2.31 13.58
C TRP A 138 8.61 -1.13 12.83
N ASP A 139 9.26 -0.63 11.78
CA ASP A 139 8.70 0.41 10.90
C ASP A 139 7.40 -0.08 10.22
N LEU A 140 7.39 -1.32 9.71
CA LEU A 140 6.17 -1.94 9.18
C LEU A 140 5.08 -2.07 10.26
N VAL A 141 5.44 -2.45 11.49
CA VAL A 141 4.48 -2.50 12.61
C VAL A 141 3.93 -1.10 12.92
N LYS A 142 4.78 -0.08 12.94
CA LYS A 142 4.40 1.32 13.17
C LYS A 142 3.42 1.80 12.09
N PHE A 143 3.74 1.52 10.83
CA PHE A 143 2.85 1.79 9.71
C PHE A 143 1.50 1.06 9.86
N MET A 144 1.47 -0.23 10.19
CA MET A 144 0.23 -0.97 10.38
C MET A 144 -0.66 -0.38 11.49
N LYS A 145 -0.06 0.08 12.59
CA LYS A 145 -0.80 0.61 13.74
C LYS A 145 -1.24 2.06 13.58
N GLU A 146 -0.38 2.89 12.99
CA GLU A 146 -0.52 4.35 13.02
C GLU A 146 -0.53 5.00 11.63
N GLY A 147 0.04 4.34 10.62
CA GLY A 147 0.20 4.90 9.28
C GLY A 147 -0.84 4.44 8.24
N MET A 148 -1.49 3.29 8.43
CA MET A 148 -2.52 2.83 7.50
C MET A 148 -3.79 3.67 7.66
N MET A 149 -4.13 4.44 6.62
CA MET A 149 -5.39 5.18 6.59
C MET A 149 -6.59 4.24 6.49
N ASP A 150 -7.63 4.50 7.27
CA ASP A 150 -8.91 3.83 7.08
C ASP A 150 -9.58 4.34 5.80
N VAL A 151 -9.45 3.58 4.72
CA VAL A 151 -10.01 3.95 3.42
C VAL A 151 -11.53 4.12 3.43
N ARG A 152 -12.23 3.54 4.43
CA ARG A 152 -13.69 3.68 4.61
C ARG A 152 -14.07 5.11 5.00
N GLU A 153 -13.12 5.92 5.48
CA GLU A 153 -13.34 7.34 5.70
C GLU A 153 -13.15 8.18 4.43
N LEU A 154 -12.48 7.64 3.41
CA LEU A 154 -12.12 8.35 2.18
C LEU A 154 -13.17 8.19 1.08
N TYR A 155 -13.86 7.04 1.02
CA TYR A 155 -14.88 6.74 0.03
C TYR A 155 -15.81 5.62 0.50
N ASP A 156 -16.98 5.53 -0.12
CA ASP A 156 -17.86 4.37 0.03
C ASP A 156 -17.43 3.29 -0.98
N ALA A 157 -17.46 2.02 -0.56
CA ALA A 157 -17.17 0.89 -1.43
C ALA A 157 -18.18 -0.24 -1.26
N THR A 158 -18.64 -0.78 -2.38
CA THR A 158 -19.45 -1.99 -2.44
C THR A 158 -18.63 -3.11 -3.07
N TYR A 159 -18.57 -4.25 -2.38
CA TYR A 159 -17.91 -5.46 -2.87
C TYR A 159 -18.96 -6.51 -3.21
N THR A 160 -18.92 -7.04 -4.43
CA THR A 160 -19.85 -8.08 -4.91
C THR A 160 -19.10 -9.33 -5.33
N GLY A 161 -19.65 -10.50 -5.01
CA GLY A 161 -19.01 -11.78 -5.28
C GLY A 161 -17.85 -12.08 -4.32
N THR A 162 -16.94 -12.94 -4.75
CA THR A 162 -15.79 -13.38 -3.93
C THR A 162 -14.50 -13.35 -4.74
N TYR A 163 -13.37 -13.17 -4.06
CA TYR A 163 -12.07 -13.31 -4.68
C TYR A 163 -11.92 -14.69 -5.35
N PRO A 164 -11.32 -14.79 -6.56
CA PRO A 164 -10.62 -13.72 -7.30
C PRO A 164 -11.45 -12.97 -8.36
N THR A 165 -12.74 -13.28 -8.49
CA THR A 165 -13.59 -12.81 -9.60
C THR A 165 -14.66 -11.81 -9.18
N GLY A 166 -14.70 -11.45 -7.89
CA GLY A 166 -15.59 -10.41 -7.38
C GLY A 166 -15.31 -9.06 -8.00
N SER A 167 -16.10 -8.06 -7.62
CA SER A 167 -15.97 -6.69 -8.11
C SER A 167 -16.06 -5.70 -6.96
N MET A 168 -15.47 -4.54 -7.18
CA MET A 168 -15.53 -3.38 -6.30
C MET A 168 -16.12 -2.21 -7.09
N ALA A 169 -17.04 -1.48 -6.48
CA ALA A 169 -17.49 -0.18 -6.95
C ALA A 169 -17.18 0.87 -5.89
N ILE A 170 -16.52 1.96 -6.29
CA ILE A 170 -16.21 3.11 -5.44
C ILE A 170 -17.26 4.20 -5.70
N SER A 171 -17.75 4.83 -4.65
CA SER A 171 -18.62 6.00 -4.72
C SER A 171 -18.31 6.98 -3.59
N ASN A 172 -18.90 8.18 -3.65
CA ASN A 172 -18.73 9.21 -2.62
C ASN A 172 -17.26 9.49 -2.25
N VAL A 173 -16.40 9.59 -3.27
CA VAL A 173 -14.97 9.90 -3.12
C VAL A 173 -14.81 11.24 -2.39
N GLY A 174 -14.01 11.24 -1.33
CA GLY A 174 -13.86 12.38 -0.41
C GLY A 174 -15.06 12.56 0.52
N ARG A 175 -15.68 11.45 0.97
CA ARG A 175 -16.86 11.50 1.84
C ARG A 175 -16.61 12.41 3.05
N ASN A 176 -17.54 13.34 3.28
CA ASN A 176 -17.44 14.36 4.34
C ASN A 176 -16.19 15.28 4.26
N GLY A 177 -15.48 15.30 3.13
CA GLY A 177 -14.42 16.25 2.86
C GLY A 177 -14.97 17.59 2.36
N ASN A 178 -14.12 18.61 2.41
CA ASN A 178 -14.36 19.96 1.94
C ASN A 178 -13.62 20.19 0.61
N ASP A 179 -14.40 20.42 -0.45
CA ASP A 179 -13.91 20.65 -1.82
C ASP A 179 -12.94 21.83 -1.92
N THR A 180 -13.29 22.97 -1.31
CA THR A 180 -12.46 24.19 -1.31
C THR A 180 -11.12 23.96 -0.62
N ASN A 181 -11.12 23.32 0.56
CA ASN A 181 -9.89 22.98 1.26
C ASN A 181 -9.03 22.02 0.44
N GLY A 182 -9.66 21.01 -0.19
CA GLY A 182 -8.99 20.05 -1.04
C GLY A 182 -8.32 20.68 -2.25
N LYS A 183 -9.01 21.61 -2.91
CA LYS A 183 -8.48 22.36 -4.05
C LYS A 183 -7.32 23.26 -3.63
N ASN A 184 -7.42 23.91 -2.46
CA ASN A 184 -6.31 24.69 -1.89
C ASN A 184 -5.10 23.81 -1.57
N TYR A 185 -5.32 22.63 -0.98
CA TYR A 185 -4.26 21.66 -0.72
C TYR A 185 -3.61 21.20 -2.02
N TYR A 186 -4.41 20.84 -3.02
CA TYR A 186 -3.94 20.42 -4.34
C TYR A 186 -3.09 21.50 -5.01
N ASN A 187 -3.57 22.75 -5.03
CA ASN A 187 -2.85 23.85 -5.65
C ASN A 187 -1.50 24.12 -4.96
N SER A 188 -1.44 23.94 -3.64
CA SER A 188 -0.23 24.21 -2.85
C SER A 188 0.81 23.10 -2.96
N ASN A 189 0.37 21.84 -3.09
CA ASN A 189 1.25 20.67 -2.93
C ASN A 189 1.39 19.81 -4.20
N CYS A 190 0.45 19.87 -5.13
CA CYS A 190 0.33 18.92 -6.24
C CYS A 190 0.42 19.59 -7.62
N ALA A 191 -0.16 20.79 -7.76
CA ALA A 191 -0.34 21.45 -9.06
C ALA A 191 0.97 21.86 -9.75
N SER A 192 2.06 22.06 -9.00
CA SER A 192 3.37 22.38 -9.57
C SER A 192 3.91 21.31 -10.52
N CYS A 193 3.57 20.04 -10.27
CA CYS A 193 3.96 18.91 -11.10
C CYS A 193 2.78 18.38 -11.95
N HIS A 194 1.59 18.26 -11.35
CA HIS A 194 0.43 17.67 -12.01
C HIS A 194 -0.39 18.65 -12.85
N GLY A 195 -0.07 19.95 -12.79
CA GLY A 195 -0.84 21.04 -13.41
C GLY A 195 -2.08 21.40 -12.59
N ALA A 196 -2.65 22.58 -12.84
CA ALA A 196 -3.80 23.08 -12.06
C ALA A 196 -5.04 22.17 -12.13
N THR A 197 -5.17 21.37 -13.18
CA THR A 197 -6.30 20.45 -13.42
C THR A 197 -5.90 18.97 -13.35
N GLY A 198 -4.66 18.65 -12.95
CA GLY A 198 -4.21 17.26 -12.82
C GLY A 198 -4.02 16.50 -14.13
N THR A 199 -3.77 17.21 -15.23
CA THR A 199 -3.65 16.63 -16.58
C THR A 199 -2.22 16.55 -17.10
N THR A 200 -1.25 17.17 -16.43
CA THR A 200 0.13 17.28 -16.94
C THR A 200 0.88 15.95 -16.92
N ILE A 201 0.63 15.11 -15.91
CA ILE A 201 1.30 13.82 -15.74
C ILE A 201 0.23 12.72 -15.77
N ALA A 202 0.34 11.80 -16.72
CA ALA A 202 -0.54 10.65 -16.84
C ALA A 202 -0.19 9.57 -15.81
N LEU A 203 -1.18 9.14 -15.02
CA LEU A 203 -1.11 8.07 -14.04
C LEU A 203 -1.79 6.83 -14.61
N GLU A 204 -1.01 5.93 -15.21
CA GLU A 204 -1.56 4.76 -15.93
C GLU A 204 -2.57 5.15 -17.03
N GLY A 205 -2.27 6.22 -17.76
CA GLY A 205 -3.15 6.74 -18.82
C GLY A 205 -4.38 7.50 -18.29
N MET A 206 -4.40 7.86 -17.01
CA MET A 206 -5.46 8.66 -16.38
C MET A 206 -4.92 10.00 -15.88
N THR A 207 -5.77 11.01 -15.84
CA THR A 207 -5.51 12.25 -15.07
C THR A 207 -5.51 11.96 -13.57
N VAL A 208 -5.06 12.91 -12.74
CA VAL A 208 -5.11 12.77 -11.27
C VAL A 208 -6.55 12.60 -10.77
N GLY A 209 -7.50 13.34 -11.34
CA GLY A 209 -8.92 13.23 -11.00
C GLY A 209 -9.46 11.83 -11.27
N LYS A 210 -9.30 11.34 -12.50
CA LYS A 210 -9.76 10.00 -12.88
C LYS A 210 -9.06 8.89 -12.13
N PHE A 211 -7.75 9.01 -11.91
CA PHE A 211 -6.99 8.05 -11.14
C PHE A 211 -7.53 7.94 -9.71
N THR A 212 -7.85 9.08 -9.08
CA THR A 212 -8.45 9.12 -7.74
C THR A 212 -9.84 8.49 -7.70
N ARG A 213 -10.69 8.77 -8.70
CA ARG A 213 -12.04 8.17 -8.78
C ARG A 213 -12.02 6.66 -9.07
N THR A 214 -11.01 6.18 -9.78
CA THR A 214 -10.90 4.77 -10.21
C THR A 214 -10.11 3.91 -9.21
N LYS A 215 -9.07 4.48 -8.60
CA LYS A 215 -8.11 3.79 -7.73
C LYS A 215 -7.94 4.52 -6.39
N ALA A 216 -9.04 4.97 -5.81
CA ALA A 216 -9.06 5.67 -4.53
C ALA A 216 -8.36 4.88 -3.40
N ASN A 217 -8.36 3.54 -3.50
CA ASN A 217 -7.64 2.64 -2.60
C ASN A 217 -6.11 2.76 -2.68
N GLU A 218 -5.57 3.19 -3.83
CA GLU A 218 -4.13 3.33 -4.10
C GLU A 218 -3.63 4.76 -3.90
N VAL A 219 -4.44 5.78 -4.23
CA VAL A 219 -4.03 7.19 -4.15
C VAL A 219 -3.55 7.59 -2.76
N GLN A 220 -4.23 7.13 -1.71
CA GLN A 220 -3.90 7.50 -0.33
C GLN A 220 -2.46 7.14 0.00
N HIS A 221 -2.04 5.95 -0.44
CA HIS A 221 -0.71 5.44 -0.14
C HIS A 221 0.34 6.24 -0.89
N LYS A 222 0.08 6.57 -2.16
CA LYS A 222 1.03 7.32 -3.00
C LYS A 222 1.17 8.78 -2.58
N VAL A 223 0.07 9.40 -2.17
CA VAL A 223 0.10 10.77 -1.64
C VAL A 223 0.82 10.79 -0.30
N HIS A 224 0.58 9.82 0.57
CA HIS A 224 1.16 9.78 1.92
C HIS A 224 2.63 9.32 1.91
N TYR A 225 2.96 8.28 1.14
CA TYR A 225 4.25 7.56 1.16
C TYR A 225 4.98 7.53 -0.18
N GLU A 226 4.75 8.54 -1.01
CA GLU A 226 5.43 8.74 -2.30
C GLU A 226 4.96 7.80 -3.43
N GLN A 227 5.24 8.22 -4.67
CA GLN A 227 5.28 7.31 -5.81
C GLN A 227 6.74 6.90 -6.03
N LEU A 228 7.11 5.76 -5.48
CA LEU A 228 8.50 5.26 -5.49
C LEU A 228 9.08 5.18 -6.90
N GLY A 229 10.35 5.57 -7.05
CA GLY A 229 11.05 5.69 -8.31
C GLY A 229 10.64 6.89 -9.16
N SER A 230 10.02 7.91 -8.56
CA SER A 230 9.64 9.16 -9.22
C SER A 230 9.99 10.39 -8.39
N SER A 231 9.77 11.58 -8.95
CA SER A 231 9.95 12.85 -8.22
C SER A 231 8.82 13.17 -7.25
N MET A 232 7.71 12.41 -7.25
CA MET A 232 6.57 12.67 -6.36
C MET A 232 6.88 12.17 -4.94
N LYS A 233 7.21 13.13 -4.06
CA LYS A 233 7.48 12.89 -2.64
C LYS A 233 6.21 12.76 -1.80
N GLY A 234 6.32 12.02 -0.72
CA GLY A 234 5.22 11.72 0.19
C GLY A 234 4.89 12.92 1.06
N ALA A 235 3.60 13.19 1.22
CA ALA A 235 3.10 14.10 2.24
C ALA A 235 3.00 13.34 3.57
N PHE A 236 4.14 12.95 4.16
CA PHE A 236 4.20 12.05 5.33
C PHE A 236 3.38 12.52 6.55
N SER A 237 3.09 13.83 6.65
CA SER A 237 2.28 14.42 7.72
C SER A 237 0.83 14.71 7.33
N ILE A 238 0.37 14.27 6.15
CA ILE A 238 -1.02 14.48 5.73
C ILE A 238 -1.98 13.76 6.68
N THR A 239 -2.96 14.49 7.19
CA THR A 239 -4.00 13.93 8.06
C THR A 239 -5.11 13.28 7.24
N THR A 240 -5.88 12.37 7.85
CA THR A 240 -7.07 11.80 7.20
C THR A 240 -8.07 12.88 6.77
N ALA A 241 -8.23 13.96 7.55
CA ALA A 241 -9.09 15.08 7.17
C ALA A 241 -8.61 15.78 5.89
N GLN A 242 -7.31 16.07 5.77
CA GLN A 242 -6.73 16.66 4.56
C GLN A 242 -6.83 15.70 3.36
N MET A 243 -6.63 14.39 3.57
CA MET A 243 -6.80 13.39 2.52
C MET A 243 -8.26 13.35 2.02
N LYS A 244 -9.24 13.43 2.93
CA LYS A 244 -10.68 13.51 2.57
C LYS A 244 -11.00 14.76 1.77
N ASP A 245 -10.47 15.91 2.20
CA ASP A 245 -10.62 17.18 1.49
C ASP A 245 -10.01 17.06 0.07
N LEU A 246 -8.78 16.55 -0.05
CA LEU A 246 -8.11 16.32 -1.33
C LEU A 246 -8.92 15.39 -2.26
N TYR A 247 -9.40 14.27 -1.73
CA TYR A 247 -10.25 13.33 -2.49
C TYR A 247 -11.55 14.00 -2.93
N LYS A 248 -12.13 14.87 -2.08
CA LYS A 248 -13.38 15.57 -2.40
C LYS A 248 -13.18 16.50 -3.58
N ALA A 249 -12.08 17.26 -3.60
CA ALA A 249 -11.72 18.11 -4.72
C ALA A 249 -11.48 17.28 -6.00
N LEU A 250 -10.69 16.22 -5.92
CA LEU A 250 -10.37 15.36 -7.07
C LEU A 250 -11.57 14.57 -7.61
N ALA A 251 -12.67 14.49 -6.86
CA ALA A 251 -13.93 13.93 -7.33
C ALA A 251 -14.71 14.88 -8.26
N ASN A 252 -14.39 16.17 -8.29
CA ASN A 252 -15.04 17.16 -9.14
C ASN A 252 -14.53 17.06 -10.58
N GLU A 253 -15.33 16.52 -11.49
CA GLU A 253 -14.94 16.31 -12.90
C GLU A 253 -14.81 17.60 -13.71
N THR A 254 -15.37 18.72 -13.23
CA THR A 254 -15.22 20.01 -13.90
C THR A 254 -13.84 20.59 -13.66
N ASP A 255 -13.36 20.50 -12.42
CA ASP A 255 -12.03 21.00 -12.03
C ASP A 255 -10.92 19.99 -12.38
N PHE A 256 -11.21 18.69 -12.22
CA PHE A 256 -10.28 17.58 -12.42
C PHE A 256 -10.90 16.56 -13.40
N PRO A 257 -10.71 16.76 -14.72
CA PRO A 257 -11.34 15.97 -15.77
C PRO A 257 -10.87 14.52 -15.80
N ASN A 258 -11.24 13.78 -16.85
CA ASN A 258 -10.93 12.36 -17.01
C ASN A 258 -9.57 12.10 -17.65
#